data_AF-B8BXC4-F1
#
_entry.id   AF-B8BXC4-F1
#
_cell.length_a   1.000
_cell.length_b   1.000
_cell.length_c   1.000
_cell.angle_alpha   90.00
_cell.angle_beta   90.00
_cell.angle_gamma   90.00
#
_symmetry.space_group_name_H-M   'P 1'
#
loop_
_entity.id
_entity.type
_entity.pdbx_description
1 polymer ?
#
loop_
_entity_poly.entity_id
_entity_poly.type
_entity_poly.pdbx_seq_one_letter_code
_entity_poly.pdbx_strand_id
1 'polypeptide(L)'
;MNVPSAILFRYFDVASSRLQSLANDPNITSSTLDWHRNIIVREQLASLDESLTEWARDHVSSVSKGDVQSVLREIGLGDFTNVIFDEEDGANNCIDAQLRLAEAMAQTNECARLAFARSAIFTEWRVDTYQPQIEHWRTLRGYHTAEEGLERYSILEYCGMMMSAIRLDEIQQYLENGVALIPSENPNQTTTELTSVDDRLNYIQQLCWRTVGWESAYASEQLQSLFSPGNDISDNYQALLRDENVVEALTKYASAMTVAAANASVLPNADDGTTRVVQVSYSEKFISLPESTMNDNDDNIVGSLSAPTSNSIQEHGTSQQRQQLDIAHKTATLQQQLWNDFQSLSHSEQIKTLDRARRVQEAFLVNIKNTPPGSERVMLMQSMDGETQRLLVVYKLWSSHNDTE
;
A
#
# COMPACT_ATOMS: atom_id res chain seq x y z
N MET A 1 17.93 5.37 -32.58
CA MET A 1 19.30 4.86 -32.41
C MET A 1 19.18 3.74 -31.40
N ASN A 2 19.84 2.60 -31.63
CA ASN A 2 19.56 1.40 -30.84
C ASN A 2 20.54 1.32 -29.66
N VAL A 3 20.03 0.98 -28.47
CA VAL A 3 20.80 0.89 -27.21
C VAL A 3 20.88 -0.58 -26.77
N PRO A 4 22.08 -1.13 -26.53
CA PRO A 4 22.25 -2.47 -25.98
C PRO A 4 21.55 -2.64 -24.62
N SER A 5 20.78 -3.71 -24.47
CA SER A 5 20.07 -4.05 -23.23
C SER A 5 21.02 -4.22 -22.04
N ALA A 6 22.25 -4.71 -22.27
CA ALA A 6 23.29 -4.82 -21.25
C ALA A 6 23.62 -3.48 -20.56
N ILE A 7 23.65 -2.36 -21.30
CA ILE A 7 23.86 -1.02 -20.72
C ILE A 7 22.69 -0.65 -19.80
N LEU A 8 21.47 -0.96 -20.22
CA LEU A 8 20.26 -0.61 -19.48
C LEU A 8 20.15 -1.42 -18.18
N PHE A 9 20.43 -2.73 -18.21
CA PHE A 9 20.51 -3.55 -17.01
C PHE A 9 21.56 -3.01 -16.04
N ARG A 10 22.76 -2.69 -16.54
CA ARG A 10 23.82 -2.10 -15.71
C ARG A 10 23.39 -0.78 -15.09
N TYR A 11 22.72 0.08 -15.86
CA TYR A 11 22.15 1.33 -15.36
C TYR A 11 21.16 1.09 -14.22
N PHE A 12 20.20 0.18 -14.37
CA PHE A 12 19.20 -0.09 -13.35
C PHE A 12 19.81 -0.67 -12.06
N ASP A 13 20.83 -1.54 -12.18
CA ASP A 13 21.56 -2.07 -11.03
C ASP A 13 22.28 -0.97 -10.24
N VAL A 14 23.06 -0.14 -10.94
CA VAL A 14 23.81 0.97 -10.31
C VAL A 14 22.85 2.00 -9.72
N ALA A 15 21.80 2.38 -10.46
CA ALA A 15 20.80 3.35 -10.00
C ALA A 15 20.06 2.85 -8.76
N SER A 16 19.59 1.60 -8.76
CA SER A 16 18.91 1.01 -7.61
C SER A 16 19.80 1.00 -6.37
N SER A 17 21.07 0.59 -6.52
CA SER A 17 22.04 0.58 -5.41
C SER A 17 22.29 1.98 -4.83
N ARG A 18 22.49 2.99 -5.69
CA ARG A 18 22.69 4.37 -5.24
C ARG A 18 21.45 4.97 -4.58
N LEU A 19 20.27 4.71 -5.12
CA LEU A 19 19.01 5.19 -4.56
C LEU A 19 18.74 4.55 -3.18
N GLN A 20 19.04 3.27 -3.01
CA GLN A 20 18.99 2.61 -1.69
C GLN A 20 20.00 3.21 -0.72
N SER A 21 21.23 3.50 -1.16
CA SER A 21 22.22 4.17 -0.33
C SER A 21 21.78 5.58 0.07
N LEU A 22 21.18 6.34 -0.85
CA LEU A 22 20.65 7.67 -0.60
C LEU A 22 19.49 7.64 0.40
N ALA A 23 18.62 6.65 0.29
CA ALA A 23 17.53 6.44 1.26
C ALA A 23 18.08 6.32 2.69
N ASN A 24 19.24 5.68 2.84
CA ASN A 24 19.89 5.45 4.13
C ASN A 24 20.80 6.60 4.60
N ASP A 25 20.97 7.70 3.84
CA ASP A 25 21.87 8.79 4.21
C ASP A 25 21.28 9.68 5.33
N PRO A 26 21.88 9.71 6.53
CA PRO A 26 21.42 10.56 7.61
C PRO A 26 21.79 12.03 7.42
N ASN A 27 22.51 12.44 6.37
CA ASN A 27 22.98 13.83 6.23
C ASN A 27 22.08 14.71 5.36
N ILE A 28 20.85 14.28 5.10
CA ILE A 28 19.88 15.08 4.35
C ILE A 28 19.40 16.24 5.24
N THR A 29 19.73 17.47 4.83
CA THR A 29 19.46 18.70 5.61
C THR A 29 18.51 19.69 4.94
N SER A 30 18.24 19.53 3.64
CA SER A 30 17.31 20.41 2.93
C SER A 30 15.90 19.87 3.00
N SER A 31 14.93 20.77 2.98
CA SER A 31 13.52 20.48 3.25
C SER A 31 12.56 20.79 2.11
N THR A 32 13.05 21.21 0.94
CA THR A 32 12.18 21.49 -0.20
C THR A 32 12.01 20.24 -1.06
N LEU A 33 10.78 19.99 -1.52
CA LEU A 33 10.51 18.87 -2.43
C LEU A 33 11.38 18.89 -3.68
N ASP A 34 11.61 20.06 -4.26
CA ASP A 34 12.46 20.19 -5.43
C ASP A 34 13.90 19.77 -5.16
N TRP A 35 14.42 20.01 -3.95
CA TRP A 35 15.73 19.49 -3.57
C TRP A 35 15.72 17.96 -3.52
N HIS A 36 14.69 17.35 -2.90
CA HIS A 36 14.55 15.90 -2.84
C HIS A 36 14.39 15.26 -4.24
N ARG A 37 13.67 15.89 -5.15
CA ARG A 37 13.55 15.45 -6.55
C ARG A 37 14.90 15.57 -7.27
N ASN A 38 15.57 16.71 -7.11
CA ASN A 38 16.84 16.97 -7.78
C ASN A 38 17.95 16.02 -7.33
N ILE A 39 17.99 15.61 -6.05
CA ILE A 39 18.98 14.64 -5.59
C ILE A 39 18.74 13.26 -6.19
N ILE A 40 17.48 12.80 -6.30
CA ILE A 40 17.12 11.54 -6.95
C ILE A 40 17.54 11.55 -8.43
N VAL A 41 17.20 12.62 -9.15
CA VAL A 41 17.58 12.79 -10.57
C VAL A 41 19.10 12.81 -10.71
N ARG A 42 19.81 13.51 -9.81
CA ARG A 42 21.27 13.56 -9.82
C ARG A 42 21.89 12.17 -9.65
N GLU A 43 21.41 11.37 -8.72
CA GLU A 43 21.92 10.01 -8.51
C GLU A 43 21.64 9.09 -9.71
N GLN A 44 20.46 9.20 -10.34
CA GLN A 44 20.13 8.48 -11.57
C GLN A 44 21.05 8.90 -12.73
N LEU A 45 21.25 10.20 -12.95
CA LEU A 45 22.14 10.70 -14.01
C LEU A 45 23.59 10.26 -13.79
N ALA A 46 24.05 10.24 -12.55
CA ALA A 46 25.40 9.81 -12.22
C ALA A 46 25.57 8.28 -12.34
N SER A 47 24.51 7.49 -12.12
CA SER A 47 24.46 6.05 -12.40
C SER A 47 24.54 5.75 -13.90
N LEU A 48 23.89 6.59 -14.71
CA LEU A 48 23.95 6.50 -16.16
C LEU A 48 25.36 6.83 -16.68
N ASP A 49 25.98 7.90 -16.16
CA ASP A 49 27.34 8.27 -16.54
C ASP A 49 28.37 7.17 -16.18
N GLU A 50 28.21 6.52 -15.02
CA GLU A 50 29.03 5.36 -14.62
C GLU A 50 28.84 4.18 -15.58
N SER A 51 27.59 3.82 -15.88
CA SER A 51 27.27 2.68 -16.75
C SER A 51 27.79 2.86 -18.17
N LEU A 52 27.71 4.09 -18.71
CA LEU A 52 28.27 4.44 -20.01
C LEU A 52 29.80 4.40 -20.02
N THR A 53 30.43 4.86 -18.92
CA THR A 53 31.89 4.84 -18.78
C THR A 53 32.42 3.42 -18.73
N GLU A 54 31.71 2.51 -18.04
CA GLU A 54 32.03 1.09 -18.00
C GLU A 54 31.84 0.44 -19.37
N TRP A 55 30.70 0.70 -20.02
CA TRP A 55 30.43 0.16 -21.36
C TRP A 55 31.50 0.56 -22.38
N ALA A 56 31.89 1.84 -22.41
CA ALA A 56 32.87 2.38 -23.33
C ALA A 56 34.29 1.81 -23.12
N ARG A 57 34.57 1.20 -21.96
CA ARG A 57 35.84 0.51 -21.69
C ARG A 57 35.93 -0.81 -22.45
N ASP A 58 34.81 -1.51 -22.55
CA ASP A 58 34.76 -2.88 -23.06
C ASP A 58 34.28 -2.96 -24.52
N HIS A 59 33.66 -1.88 -25.03
CA HIS A 59 33.04 -1.85 -26.34
C HIS A 59 33.47 -0.63 -27.17
N VAL A 60 33.63 -0.84 -28.48
CA VAL A 60 34.01 0.22 -29.44
C VAL A 60 32.81 1.10 -29.83
N SER A 61 31.58 0.71 -29.49
CA SER A 61 30.37 1.43 -29.85
C SER A 61 30.17 2.71 -29.03
N SER A 62 29.93 3.83 -29.72
CA SER A 62 29.62 5.11 -29.08
C SER A 62 28.11 5.25 -28.84
N VAL A 63 27.62 4.72 -27.73
CA VAL A 63 26.27 5.02 -27.22
C VAL A 63 26.34 6.31 -26.40
N SER A 64 25.52 7.31 -26.73
CA SER A 64 25.51 8.57 -25.98
C SER A 64 24.49 8.54 -24.83
N LYS A 65 24.67 9.44 -23.86
CA LYS A 65 23.72 9.69 -22.77
C LYS A 65 22.31 10.01 -23.30
N GLY A 66 22.22 10.80 -24.37
CA GLY A 66 20.94 11.17 -24.97
C GLY A 66 20.20 9.98 -25.55
N ASP A 67 20.92 9.00 -26.11
CA ASP A 67 20.33 7.79 -26.69
C ASP A 67 19.71 6.92 -25.58
N VAL A 68 20.47 6.66 -24.51
CA VAL A 68 19.97 5.88 -23.37
C VAL A 68 18.77 6.56 -22.73
N GLN A 69 18.81 7.88 -22.52
CA GLN A 69 17.67 8.61 -21.98
C GLN A 69 16.43 8.57 -22.89
N SER A 70 16.60 8.58 -24.21
CA SER A 70 15.49 8.40 -25.14
C SER A 70 14.87 7.01 -24.99
N VAL A 71 15.71 5.97 -25.00
CA VAL A 71 15.26 4.58 -24.87
C VAL A 71 14.62 4.32 -23.51
N LEU A 72 15.13 4.88 -22.41
CA LEU A 72 14.51 4.77 -21.09
C LEU A 72 13.09 5.39 -21.05
N ARG A 73 12.85 6.47 -21.80
CA ARG A 73 11.50 7.05 -21.93
C ARG A 73 10.58 6.13 -22.72
N GLU A 74 11.08 5.53 -23.79
CA GLU A 74 10.32 4.58 -24.62
C GLU A 74 9.95 3.32 -23.83
N ILE A 75 10.89 2.75 -23.07
CA ILE A 75 10.64 1.60 -22.18
C ILE A 75 9.56 1.96 -21.13
N GLY A 76 9.57 3.19 -20.61
CA GLY A 76 8.53 3.67 -19.70
C GLY A 76 7.12 3.70 -20.32
N LEU A 77 7.03 3.72 -21.64
CA LEU A 77 5.78 3.61 -22.42
C LEU A 77 5.50 2.17 -22.88
N GLY A 78 6.36 1.21 -22.51
CA GLY A 78 6.29 -0.18 -22.96
C GLY A 78 6.85 -0.42 -24.38
N ASP A 79 7.58 0.54 -24.94
CA ASP A 79 8.21 0.42 -26.26
C ASP A 79 9.69 0.00 -26.14
N PHE A 80 10.00 -1.18 -26.65
CA PHE A 80 11.35 -1.76 -26.64
C PHE A 80 12.00 -1.77 -28.04
N THR A 81 11.41 -1.08 -29.02
CA THR A 81 11.84 -1.14 -30.44
C THR A 81 13.30 -0.71 -30.64
N ASN A 82 13.80 0.22 -29.83
CA ASN A 82 15.17 0.72 -29.92
C ASN A 82 16.14 0.00 -28.95
N VAL A 83 15.75 -1.11 -28.34
CA VAL A 83 16.62 -1.92 -27.49
C VAL A 83 17.25 -3.06 -28.31
N ILE A 84 18.59 -3.17 -28.28
CA ILE A 84 19.30 -4.30 -28.86
C ILE A 84 19.42 -5.39 -27.81
N PHE A 85 18.83 -6.55 -28.08
CA PHE A 85 19.00 -7.77 -27.29
C PHE A 85 20.08 -8.63 -27.96
N ASP A 86 20.92 -9.28 -27.17
CA ASP A 86 22.01 -10.09 -27.69
C ASP A 86 21.46 -11.27 -28.50
N GLU A 87 22.03 -11.52 -29.69
CA GLU A 87 21.49 -12.48 -30.65
C GLU A 87 21.64 -13.95 -30.21
N GLU A 88 22.53 -14.23 -29.25
CA GLU A 88 22.79 -15.59 -28.75
C GLU A 88 21.59 -16.20 -28.01
N ASP A 89 20.59 -15.39 -27.70
CA ASP A 89 19.46 -15.74 -26.85
C ASP A 89 18.24 -16.28 -27.65
N GLY A 90 18.15 -16.05 -28.96
CA GLY A 90 16.99 -16.51 -29.74
C GLY A 90 15.66 -15.82 -29.36
N ALA A 91 14.58 -16.14 -30.09
CA ALA A 91 13.34 -15.35 -30.05
C ALA A 91 12.57 -15.39 -28.71
N ASN A 92 12.58 -16.54 -28.01
CA ASN A 92 11.90 -16.67 -26.72
C ASN A 92 12.60 -15.85 -25.63
N ASN A 93 13.94 -15.82 -25.64
CA ASN A 93 14.71 -15.08 -24.65
C ASN A 93 14.57 -13.55 -24.84
N CYS A 94 14.21 -13.06 -26.04
CA CYS A 94 13.94 -11.64 -26.26
C CYS A 94 12.72 -11.15 -25.46
N ILE A 95 11.64 -11.93 -25.39
CA ILE A 95 10.45 -11.60 -24.58
C ILE A 95 10.82 -11.61 -23.09
N ASP A 96 11.56 -12.62 -22.66
CA ASP A 96 12.01 -12.73 -21.26
C ASP A 96 12.95 -11.57 -20.88
N ALA A 97 13.83 -11.15 -21.79
CA ALA A 97 14.70 -10.00 -21.59
C ALA A 97 13.92 -8.67 -21.49
N GLN A 98 12.89 -8.48 -22.32
CA GLN A 98 11.98 -7.32 -22.21
C GLN A 98 11.25 -7.30 -20.86
N LEU A 99 10.75 -8.45 -20.41
CA LEU A 99 10.07 -8.57 -19.11
C LEU A 99 11.03 -8.24 -17.95
N ARG A 100 12.25 -8.79 -17.97
CA ARG A 100 13.29 -8.48 -16.97
C ARG A 100 13.67 -7.01 -16.97
N LEU A 101 13.73 -6.38 -18.15
CA LEU A 101 14.05 -4.97 -18.28
C LEU A 101 12.92 -4.08 -17.72
N ALA A 102 11.66 -4.45 -17.98
CA ALA A 102 10.50 -3.80 -17.37
C ALA A 102 10.50 -3.94 -15.84
N GLU A 103 10.83 -5.12 -15.32
CA GLU A 103 10.95 -5.38 -13.88
C GLU A 103 12.07 -4.55 -13.24
N ALA A 104 13.26 -4.51 -13.86
CA ALA A 104 14.39 -3.70 -13.41
C ALA A 104 14.04 -2.19 -13.37
N MET A 105 13.32 -1.70 -14.39
CA MET A 105 12.81 -0.33 -14.40
C MET A 105 11.81 -0.09 -13.27
N ALA A 106 10.86 -1.00 -13.07
CA ALA A 106 9.86 -0.90 -12.00
C ALA A 106 10.53 -0.89 -10.62
N GLN A 107 11.53 -1.76 -10.40
CA GLN A 107 12.31 -1.82 -9.17
C GLN A 107 13.12 -0.53 -8.93
N THR A 108 13.76 0.01 -9.97
CA THR A 108 14.50 1.27 -9.86
C THR A 108 13.57 2.44 -9.55
N ASN A 109 12.39 2.50 -10.18
CA ASN A 109 11.36 3.50 -9.91
C ASN A 109 10.80 3.38 -8.49
N GLU A 110 10.69 2.16 -7.97
CA GLU A 110 10.31 1.90 -6.58
C GLU A 110 11.40 2.39 -5.62
N CYS A 111 12.66 2.07 -5.86
CA CYS A 111 13.78 2.56 -5.06
C CYS A 111 13.82 4.10 -5.03
N ALA A 112 13.56 4.76 -6.17
CA ALA A 112 13.47 6.21 -6.25
C ALA A 112 12.32 6.78 -5.39
N ARG A 113 11.14 6.15 -5.43
CA ARG A 113 9.98 6.54 -4.62
C ARG A 113 10.23 6.38 -3.12
N LEU A 114 10.83 5.26 -2.71
CA LEU A 114 11.20 5.01 -1.31
C LEU A 114 12.26 6.00 -0.82
N ALA A 115 13.32 6.22 -1.62
CA ALA A 115 14.37 7.18 -1.29
C ALA A 115 13.82 8.61 -1.17
N PHE A 116 12.94 9.01 -2.09
CA PHE A 116 12.24 10.29 -2.04
C PHE A 116 11.40 10.41 -0.77
N ALA A 117 10.47 9.49 -0.53
CA ALA A 117 9.57 9.52 0.62
C ALA A 117 10.33 9.53 1.95
N ARG A 118 11.36 8.68 2.07
CA ARG A 118 12.21 8.62 3.27
C ARG A 118 12.92 9.94 3.51
N SER A 119 13.59 10.48 2.49
CA SER A 119 14.34 11.74 2.62
C SER A 119 13.43 12.91 3.00
N ALA A 120 12.26 13.00 2.38
CA ALA A 120 11.24 14.01 2.65
C ALA A 120 10.73 13.96 4.10
N ILE A 121 10.22 12.80 4.51
CA ILE A 121 9.61 12.62 5.84
C ILE A 121 10.65 12.81 6.94
N PHE A 122 11.88 12.34 6.74
CA PHE A 122 12.92 12.43 7.75
C PHE A 122 13.39 13.87 7.94
N THR A 123 13.39 14.69 6.88
CA THR A 123 13.62 16.13 7.04
C THR A 123 12.52 16.77 7.87
N GLU A 124 11.24 16.51 7.60
CA GLU A 124 10.14 17.06 8.40
C GLU A 124 10.20 16.60 9.86
N TRP A 125 10.48 15.31 10.08
CA TRP A 125 10.58 14.75 11.41
C TRP A 125 11.71 15.40 12.21
N ARG A 126 12.85 15.69 11.59
CA ARG A 126 13.97 16.41 12.23
C ARG A 126 13.60 17.83 12.61
N VAL A 127 12.92 18.55 11.72
CA VAL A 127 12.45 19.90 11.99
C VAL A 127 11.51 19.90 13.20
N ASP A 128 10.59 18.93 13.25
CA ASP A 128 9.64 18.75 14.35
C ASP A 128 10.33 18.43 15.69
N THR A 129 11.33 17.54 15.65
CA THR A 129 12.01 17.05 16.85
C THR A 129 12.99 18.07 17.43
N TYR A 130 13.80 18.71 16.59
CA TYR A 130 14.91 19.55 17.04
C TYR A 130 14.56 21.04 17.14
N GLN A 131 13.50 21.49 16.45
CA GLN A 131 13.16 22.92 16.38
C GLN A 131 11.65 23.20 16.56
N PRO A 132 11.00 22.63 17.60
CA PRO A 132 9.55 22.77 17.79
C PRO A 132 9.10 24.22 18.06
N GLN A 133 9.99 25.09 18.56
CA GLN A 133 9.64 26.45 18.97
C GLN A 133 9.82 27.52 17.88
N ILE A 134 10.28 27.15 16.70
CA ILE A 134 10.56 28.13 15.65
C ILE A 134 9.33 28.22 14.74
N GLU A 135 8.31 28.97 15.18
CA GLU A 135 7.19 29.43 14.32
C GLU A 135 7.70 30.05 13.02
N HIS A 136 8.88 30.68 13.07
CA HIS A 136 9.55 31.24 11.91
C HIS A 136 9.77 30.24 10.76
N TRP A 137 9.98 28.94 11.01
CA TRP A 137 10.13 27.97 9.91
C TRP A 137 8.82 27.68 9.20
N ARG A 138 7.68 27.74 9.90
CA ARG A 138 6.36 27.63 9.28
C ARG A 138 6.11 28.85 8.38
N THR A 139 6.48 30.04 8.83
CA THR A 139 6.37 31.26 8.03
C THR A 139 7.36 31.30 6.87
N LEU A 140 8.58 30.79 7.05
CA LEU A 140 9.63 30.82 6.02
C LEU A 140 9.32 29.89 4.84
N ARG A 141 8.61 28.78 5.09
CA ARG A 141 8.22 27.85 4.02
C ARG A 141 7.02 28.31 3.20
N GLY A 142 6.26 29.28 3.69
CA GLY A 142 5.08 29.78 2.98
C GLY A 142 4.08 28.66 2.68
N TYR A 143 3.69 27.90 3.70
CA TYR A 143 2.68 26.85 3.52
C TYR A 143 1.41 27.43 2.91
N HIS A 144 0.83 26.68 1.96
CA HIS A 144 -0.45 27.00 1.38
C HIS A 144 -1.50 27.10 2.50
N THR A 145 -2.27 28.19 2.47
CA THR A 145 -3.25 28.52 3.53
C THR A 145 -4.67 28.17 3.12
N ALA A 146 -5.62 28.46 4.03
CA ALA A 146 -7.04 28.19 3.84
C ALA A 146 -7.65 28.72 2.54
N GLU A 147 -7.06 29.76 1.96
CA GLU A 147 -7.66 30.50 0.85
C GLU A 147 -7.42 29.84 -0.52
N GLU A 148 -6.41 28.97 -0.65
CA GLU A 148 -5.94 28.52 -1.97
C GLU A 148 -6.63 27.24 -2.48
N GLY A 149 -7.25 26.47 -1.58
CA GLY A 149 -7.93 25.21 -1.93
C GLY A 149 -6.97 24.10 -2.37
N LEU A 150 -7.25 22.86 -1.98
CA LEU A 150 -6.35 21.73 -2.23
C LEU A 150 -6.21 21.46 -3.74
N GLU A 151 -5.00 21.61 -4.26
CA GLU A 151 -4.75 21.41 -5.69
C GLU A 151 -4.63 19.92 -6.06
N ARG A 152 -4.98 19.61 -7.31
CA ARG A 152 -4.85 18.27 -7.91
C ARG A 152 -3.47 17.66 -7.70
N TYR A 153 -2.41 18.40 -8.03
CA TYR A 153 -1.04 17.89 -7.95
C TYR A 153 -0.62 17.61 -6.52
N SER A 154 -1.07 18.44 -5.57
CA SER A 154 -0.80 18.24 -4.14
C SER A 154 -1.41 16.95 -3.61
N ILE A 155 -2.64 16.62 -4.02
CA ILE A 155 -3.30 15.36 -3.63
C ILE A 155 -2.53 14.15 -4.19
N LEU A 156 -2.19 14.19 -5.48
CA LEU A 156 -1.49 13.08 -6.14
C LEU A 156 -0.11 12.86 -5.50
N GLU A 157 0.62 13.94 -5.23
CA GLU A 157 1.92 13.88 -4.58
C GLU A 157 1.82 13.36 -3.14
N TYR A 158 0.87 13.87 -2.35
CA TYR A 158 0.59 13.37 -1.00
C TYR A 158 0.28 11.86 -1.00
N CYS A 159 -0.63 11.41 -1.87
CA CYS A 159 -1.00 10.00 -1.96
C CYS A 159 0.21 9.14 -2.36
N GLY A 160 0.96 9.55 -3.38
CA GLY A 160 2.15 8.84 -3.85
C GLY A 160 3.23 8.72 -2.78
N MET A 161 3.49 9.82 -2.06
CA MET A 161 4.45 9.85 -0.96
C MET A 161 3.99 8.97 0.19
N MET A 162 2.73 9.05 0.62
CA MET A 162 2.23 8.26 1.74
C MET A 162 2.25 6.75 1.42
N MET A 163 1.85 6.35 0.22
CA MET A 163 1.92 4.94 -0.21
C MET A 163 3.35 4.40 -0.23
N SER A 164 4.34 5.26 -0.48
CA SER A 164 5.76 4.89 -0.44
C SER A 164 6.28 4.88 1.00
N ALA A 165 5.87 5.85 1.82
CA ALA A 165 6.28 6.01 3.21
C ALA A 165 5.92 4.81 4.08
N ILE A 166 4.67 4.34 4.00
CA ILE A 166 4.19 3.18 4.79
C ILE A 166 4.90 1.85 4.44
N ARG A 167 5.66 1.83 3.35
CA ARG A 167 6.48 0.68 2.93
C ARG A 167 7.91 0.75 3.45
N LEU A 168 8.31 1.84 4.10
CA LEU A 168 9.61 1.95 4.76
C LEU A 168 9.61 1.14 6.05
N ASP A 169 10.68 0.39 6.27
CA ASP A 169 10.81 -0.49 7.44
C ASP A 169 10.75 0.30 8.76
N GLU A 170 11.32 1.50 8.80
CA GLU A 170 11.31 2.36 9.99
C GLU A 170 9.90 2.86 10.32
N ILE A 171 9.11 3.14 9.28
CA ILE A 171 7.72 3.58 9.43
C ILE A 171 6.86 2.41 9.92
N GLN A 172 7.07 1.20 9.38
CA GLN A 172 6.40 0.00 9.84
C GLN A 172 6.73 -0.30 11.30
N GLN A 173 8.01 -0.25 11.68
CA GLN A 173 8.44 -0.44 13.07
C GLN A 173 7.87 0.62 14.01
N TYR A 174 7.78 1.89 13.56
CA TYR A 174 7.13 2.95 14.33
C TYR A 174 5.64 2.67 14.52
N LEU A 175 4.92 2.29 13.46
CA LEU A 175 3.50 1.95 13.50
C LEU A 175 3.19 0.71 14.35
N GLU A 176 4.08 -0.26 14.38
CA GLU A 176 3.94 -1.48 15.19
C GLU A 176 4.27 -1.21 16.65
N ASN A 177 5.51 -0.77 16.92
CA ASN A 177 6.09 -0.82 18.27
C ASN A 177 6.20 0.56 18.94
N GLY A 178 5.92 1.63 18.22
CA GLY A 178 6.03 3.00 18.72
C GLY A 178 7.48 3.45 18.87
N VAL A 179 8.42 2.70 18.31
CA VAL A 179 9.84 3.00 18.27
C VAL A 179 10.06 4.24 17.43
N ALA A 180 10.90 5.17 17.90
CA ALA A 180 11.19 6.41 17.18
C ALA A 180 11.53 6.17 15.70
N LEU A 181 10.93 6.98 14.82
CA LEU A 181 11.10 6.94 13.35
C LEU A 181 12.57 6.96 12.90
N ILE A 182 13.42 7.63 13.66
CA ILE A 182 14.87 7.55 13.52
C ILE A 182 15.41 7.19 14.90
N PRO A 183 16.23 6.12 15.02
CA PRO A 183 16.95 5.83 16.25
C PRO A 183 17.73 7.06 16.69
N SER A 184 17.30 7.71 17.78
CA SER A 184 18.05 8.79 18.38
C SER A 184 19.33 8.22 19.00
N GLU A 185 20.47 8.87 18.76
CA GLU A 185 21.72 8.53 19.45
C GLU A 185 21.62 8.74 20.98
N ASN A 186 20.59 9.43 21.45
CA ASN A 186 20.28 9.61 22.86
C ASN A 186 19.15 8.66 23.30
N PRO A 187 19.48 7.47 23.87
CA PRO A 187 18.48 6.53 24.40
C PRO A 187 17.70 7.06 25.62
N ASN A 188 18.05 8.25 26.13
CA ASN A 188 17.42 8.87 27.29
C ASN A 188 16.29 9.84 26.96
N GLN A 189 15.99 10.08 25.67
CA GLN A 189 14.73 10.71 25.31
C GLN A 189 13.63 9.67 25.43
N THR A 190 12.95 9.70 26.57
CA THR A 190 11.76 8.91 26.87
C THR A 190 10.82 8.91 25.66
N THR A 191 10.69 7.74 25.05
CA THR A 191 9.65 7.39 24.09
C THR A 191 8.34 7.93 24.62
N THR A 192 7.77 8.88 23.89
CA THR A 192 6.46 9.47 24.19
C THR A 192 5.46 8.34 24.36
N GLU A 193 4.67 8.44 25.42
CA GLU A 193 3.64 7.52 25.90
C GLU A 193 2.89 6.80 24.77
N LEU A 194 2.62 5.51 24.98
CA LEU A 194 1.72 4.61 24.24
C LEU A 194 0.69 5.31 23.34
N THR A 195 1.14 5.81 22.18
CA THR A 195 0.26 6.40 21.16
C THR A 195 -0.40 5.26 20.40
N SER A 196 -1.69 5.41 20.11
CA SER A 196 -2.41 4.40 19.33
C SER A 196 -1.79 4.26 17.93
N VAL A 197 -2.08 3.15 17.22
CA VAL A 197 -1.67 3.03 15.80
C VAL A 197 -2.22 4.20 14.99
N ASP A 198 -3.45 4.64 15.28
CA ASP A 198 -4.11 5.76 14.60
C ASP A 198 -3.38 7.09 14.86
N ASP A 199 -2.94 7.36 16.08
CA ASP A 199 -2.17 8.58 16.42
C ASP A 199 -0.83 8.60 15.67
N ARG A 200 -0.13 7.46 15.62
CA ARG A 200 1.14 7.31 14.92
C ARG A 200 0.97 7.46 13.41
N LEU A 201 -0.12 6.93 12.87
CA LEU A 201 -0.47 7.05 11.46
C LEU A 201 -0.80 8.50 11.09
N ASN A 202 -1.62 9.16 11.91
CA ASN A 202 -1.94 10.58 11.78
C ASN A 202 -0.66 11.44 11.83
N TYR A 203 0.28 11.11 12.72
CA TYR A 203 1.57 11.81 12.76
C TYR A 203 2.35 11.71 11.44
N ILE A 204 2.42 10.53 10.83
CA ILE A 204 3.06 10.36 9.51
C ILE A 204 2.30 11.14 8.43
N GLN A 205 0.97 11.13 8.43
CA GLN A 205 0.16 11.92 7.50
C GLN A 205 0.46 13.42 7.62
N GLN A 206 0.64 13.92 8.85
CA GLN A 206 1.01 15.32 9.09
C GLN A 206 2.41 15.65 8.56
N LEU A 207 3.38 14.75 8.71
CA LEU A 207 4.71 14.91 8.11
C LEU A 207 4.63 14.95 6.58
N CYS A 208 3.84 14.06 5.97
CA CYS A 208 3.61 14.05 4.54
C CYS A 208 3.01 15.37 4.05
N TRP A 209 1.93 15.87 4.68
CA TRP A 209 1.33 17.14 4.27
C TRP A 209 2.27 18.33 4.35
N ARG A 210 3.05 18.42 5.44
CA ARG A 210 4.07 19.46 5.59
C ARG A 210 5.12 19.38 4.49
N THR A 211 5.50 18.16 4.10
CA THR A 211 6.44 17.97 3.00
C THR A 211 5.86 18.48 1.68
N VAL A 212 4.57 18.24 1.39
CA VAL A 212 3.88 18.77 0.19
C VAL A 212 3.74 20.30 0.22
N GLY A 213 4.04 20.95 1.34
CA GLY A 213 3.93 22.40 1.46
C GLY A 213 2.55 22.86 1.97
N TRP A 214 1.80 21.95 2.61
CA TRP A 214 0.50 22.27 3.19
C TRP A 214 0.52 22.25 4.72
N GLU A 215 -0.31 23.11 5.32
CA GLU A 215 -0.66 22.97 6.72
C GLU A 215 -1.49 21.69 6.93
N SER A 216 -0.96 20.75 7.70
CA SER A 216 -1.53 19.40 7.83
C SER A 216 -2.98 19.35 8.31
N ALA A 217 -3.35 20.19 9.29
CA ALA A 217 -4.72 20.26 9.79
C ALA A 217 -5.69 20.68 8.68
N TYR A 218 -5.32 21.73 7.94
CA TYR A 218 -6.13 22.27 6.86
C TYR A 218 -6.24 21.31 5.66
N ALA A 219 -5.12 20.72 5.24
CA ALA A 219 -5.14 19.75 4.13
C ALA A 219 -5.93 18.49 4.48
N SER A 220 -5.83 18.02 5.73
CA SER A 220 -6.61 16.86 6.20
C SER A 220 -8.10 17.15 6.27
N GLU A 221 -8.49 18.33 6.75
CA GLU A 221 -9.90 18.76 6.78
C GLU A 221 -10.48 18.86 5.35
N GLN A 222 -9.76 19.49 4.42
CA GLN A 222 -10.20 19.55 3.02
C GLN A 222 -10.27 18.16 2.39
N LEU A 223 -9.27 17.31 2.63
CA LEU A 223 -9.29 15.94 2.13
C LEU A 223 -10.48 15.15 2.69
N GLN A 224 -10.79 15.30 3.98
CA GLN A 224 -11.95 14.66 4.61
C GLN A 224 -13.28 15.21 4.06
N SER A 225 -13.32 16.51 3.72
CA SER A 225 -14.48 17.15 3.09
C SER A 225 -14.79 16.55 1.71
N LEU A 226 -13.77 16.07 0.98
CA LEU A 226 -13.96 15.35 -0.28
C LEU A 226 -14.67 14.00 -0.11
N PHE A 227 -14.55 13.38 1.06
CA PHE A 227 -15.17 12.07 1.35
C PHE A 227 -16.51 12.18 2.08
N SER A 228 -16.91 13.38 2.53
CA SER A 228 -18.11 13.58 3.33
C SER A 228 -19.28 14.04 2.43
N PRO A 229 -20.23 13.15 2.08
CA PRO A 229 -21.37 13.52 1.26
C PRO A 229 -22.37 14.35 2.07
N GLY A 230 -22.40 15.67 1.88
CA GLY A 230 -23.41 16.52 2.54
C GLY A 230 -23.04 17.99 2.72
N ASN A 231 -21.75 18.33 2.66
CA ASN A 231 -21.33 19.73 2.68
C ASN A 231 -21.55 20.37 1.30
N ASP A 232 -21.77 21.69 1.25
CA ASP A 232 -21.72 22.48 0.02
C ASP A 232 -20.30 22.39 -0.57
N ILE A 233 -20.03 21.31 -1.29
CA ILE A 233 -18.76 21.04 -1.95
C ILE A 233 -18.60 22.12 -3.01
N SER A 234 -17.61 23.00 -2.84
CA SER A 234 -17.28 24.03 -3.83
C SER A 234 -17.12 23.41 -5.22
N ASP A 235 -17.46 24.16 -6.27
CA ASP A 235 -17.37 23.69 -7.67
C ASP A 235 -15.96 23.14 -8.01
N ASN A 236 -14.91 23.68 -7.35
CA ASN A 236 -13.53 23.23 -7.51
C ASN A 236 -13.31 21.79 -7.02
N TYR A 237 -13.91 21.40 -5.90
CA TYR A 237 -13.80 20.04 -5.36
C TYR A 237 -14.60 19.02 -6.18
N GLN A 238 -15.73 19.44 -6.75
CA GLN A 238 -16.45 18.58 -7.69
C GLN A 238 -15.63 18.32 -8.95
N ALA A 239 -14.87 19.31 -9.44
CA ALA A 239 -13.96 19.12 -10.56
C ALA A 239 -12.84 18.12 -10.21
N LEU A 240 -12.30 18.17 -8.98
CA LEU A 240 -11.29 17.22 -8.49
C LEU A 240 -11.82 15.79 -8.41
N LEU A 241 -13.04 15.57 -7.90
CA LEU A 241 -13.66 14.25 -7.83
C LEU A 241 -14.06 13.67 -9.20
N ARG A 242 -14.13 14.51 -10.24
CA ARG A 242 -14.32 14.04 -11.63
C ARG A 242 -13.01 13.62 -12.28
N ASP A 243 -11.87 13.93 -11.68
CA ASP A 243 -10.57 13.50 -12.19
C ASP A 243 -10.29 12.05 -11.80
N GLU A 244 -10.29 11.17 -12.80
CA GLU A 244 -10.07 9.74 -12.64
C GLU A 244 -8.75 9.43 -11.92
N ASN A 245 -7.69 10.20 -12.17
CA ASN A 245 -6.39 9.96 -11.54
C ASN A 245 -6.42 10.29 -10.04
N VAL A 246 -7.16 11.33 -9.66
CA VAL A 246 -7.31 11.72 -8.24
C VAL A 246 -8.11 10.66 -7.50
N VAL A 247 -9.24 10.24 -8.06
CA VAL A 247 -10.09 9.19 -7.46
C VAL A 247 -9.34 7.87 -7.33
N GLU A 248 -8.60 7.47 -8.37
CA GLU A 248 -7.77 6.26 -8.34
C GLU A 248 -6.67 6.35 -7.27
N ALA A 249 -5.95 7.48 -7.21
CA ALA A 249 -4.90 7.70 -6.22
C ALA A 249 -5.45 7.67 -4.78
N LEU A 250 -6.60 8.31 -4.55
CA LEU A 250 -7.28 8.31 -3.25
C LEU A 250 -7.76 6.91 -2.85
N THR A 251 -8.28 6.14 -3.81
CA THR A 251 -8.71 4.75 -3.57
C THR A 251 -7.53 3.86 -3.21
N LYS A 252 -6.42 3.96 -3.96
CA LYS A 252 -5.18 3.23 -3.67
C LYS A 252 -4.59 3.63 -2.32
N TYR A 253 -4.58 4.93 -2.02
CA TYR A 253 -4.19 5.47 -0.73
C TYR A 253 -5.03 4.85 0.40
N ALA A 254 -6.35 4.94 0.35
CA ALA A 254 -7.24 4.41 1.39
C ALA A 254 -7.02 2.91 1.63
N SER A 255 -6.85 2.13 0.56
CA SER A 255 -6.52 0.70 0.64
C SER A 255 -5.18 0.46 1.32
N ALA A 256 -4.13 1.16 0.91
CA ALA A 256 -2.79 0.98 1.45
C ALA A 256 -2.71 1.38 2.94
N MET A 257 -3.39 2.47 3.31
CA MET A 257 -3.52 2.93 4.69
C MET A 257 -4.26 1.92 5.58
N THR A 258 -5.34 1.33 5.08
CA THR A 258 -6.09 0.28 5.79
C THR A 258 -5.22 -0.95 6.03
N VAL A 259 -4.44 -1.37 5.04
CA VAL A 259 -3.50 -2.51 5.17
C VAL A 259 -2.41 -2.20 6.19
N ALA A 260 -1.82 -1.01 6.15
CA ALA A 260 -0.79 -0.60 7.10
C ALA A 260 -1.32 -0.59 8.54
N ALA A 261 -2.50 0.01 8.77
CA ALA A 261 -3.13 0.05 10.09
C ALA A 261 -3.50 -1.35 10.60
N ALA A 262 -4.02 -2.22 9.73
CA ALA A 262 -4.35 -3.59 10.08
C ALA A 262 -3.10 -4.39 10.45
N ASN A 263 -2.02 -4.31 9.66
CA ASN A 263 -0.77 -5.02 9.95
C ASN A 263 -0.16 -4.57 11.28
N ALA A 264 -0.15 -3.26 11.54
CA ALA A 264 0.34 -2.69 12.78
C ALA A 264 -0.49 -3.11 14.01
N SER A 265 -1.79 -3.36 13.82
CA SER A 265 -2.71 -3.76 14.90
C SER A 265 -2.72 -5.27 15.20
N VAL A 266 -2.17 -6.10 14.30
CA VAL A 266 -2.21 -7.58 14.42
C VAL A 266 -1.09 -8.12 15.32
N LEU A 267 -0.09 -7.32 15.67
CA LEU A 267 0.98 -7.78 16.55
C LEU A 267 0.53 -7.83 18.02
N PRO A 268 0.80 -8.95 18.72
CA PRO A 268 0.43 -9.09 20.12
C PRO A 268 1.35 -8.18 20.94
N ASN A 269 0.74 -7.27 21.72
CA ASN A 269 1.40 -6.76 22.91
C ASN A 269 2.00 -7.94 23.68
N ALA A 270 3.29 -7.81 23.99
CA ALA A 270 4.03 -8.78 24.75
C ALA A 270 3.30 -9.18 26.05
N ASP A 271 3.26 -10.50 26.28
CA ASP A 271 3.39 -11.14 27.60
C ASP A 271 2.13 -11.34 28.50
N ASP A 272 1.02 -11.87 27.96
CA ASP A 272 0.01 -12.53 28.83
C ASP A 272 -0.24 -14.03 28.51
N GLY A 273 0.42 -14.61 27.51
CA GLY A 273 0.21 -16.02 27.15
C GLY A 273 -1.18 -16.36 26.61
N THR A 274 -2.05 -15.36 26.40
CA THR A 274 -3.37 -15.52 25.80
C THR A 274 -3.28 -15.20 24.31
N THR A 275 -2.99 -16.21 23.50
CA THR A 275 -3.29 -16.15 22.07
C THR A 275 -4.80 -15.97 21.91
N ARG A 276 -5.24 -14.77 21.51
CA ARG A 276 -6.63 -14.55 21.09
C ARG A 276 -6.85 -15.26 19.76
N VAL A 277 -7.41 -16.46 19.82
CA VAL A 277 -7.83 -17.21 18.64
C VAL A 277 -9.06 -16.52 18.05
N VAL A 278 -8.86 -15.72 17.00
CA VAL A 278 -9.94 -14.95 16.37
C VAL A 278 -10.82 -15.85 15.49
N GLN A 279 -10.27 -16.95 14.96
CA GLN A 279 -11.06 -17.96 14.25
C GLN A 279 -10.31 -19.30 14.16
N VAL A 280 -10.97 -20.41 14.51
CA VAL A 280 -10.51 -21.77 14.19
C VAL A 280 -11.27 -22.23 12.96
N SER A 281 -10.59 -22.43 11.84
CA SER A 281 -11.14 -23.13 10.68
C SER A 281 -10.54 -24.53 10.64
N TYR A 282 -11.33 -25.54 11.00
CA TYR A 282 -10.95 -26.94 10.85
C TYR A 282 -11.04 -27.33 9.37
N SER A 283 -9.90 -27.49 8.71
CA SER A 283 -9.83 -28.20 7.43
C SER A 283 -9.30 -29.62 7.68
N GLU A 284 -10.19 -30.54 8.01
CA GLU A 284 -9.84 -31.96 8.00
C GLU A 284 -9.55 -32.38 6.54
N LYS A 285 -8.28 -32.70 6.26
CA LYS A 285 -7.87 -33.27 4.97
C LYS A 285 -7.83 -34.79 5.14
N PHE A 286 -8.87 -35.47 4.65
CA PHE A 286 -8.89 -36.92 4.61
C PHE A 286 -7.81 -37.41 3.63
N ILE A 287 -6.77 -38.04 4.17
CA ILE A 287 -5.77 -38.76 3.37
C ILE A 287 -6.38 -40.12 3.04
N SER A 288 -6.97 -40.24 1.86
CA SER A 288 -7.35 -41.54 1.29
C SER A 288 -6.07 -42.29 0.94
N LEU A 289 -5.61 -43.17 1.83
CA LEU A 289 -4.55 -44.13 1.52
C LEU A 289 -5.06 -45.07 0.42
N PRO A 290 -4.29 -45.27 -0.67
CA PRO A 290 -4.67 -46.23 -1.70
C PRO A 290 -4.63 -47.65 -1.11
N GLU A 291 -5.80 -48.26 -1.04
CA GLU A 291 -6.00 -49.66 -0.68
C GLU A 291 -5.57 -50.54 -1.86
N SER A 292 -4.26 -50.67 -2.07
CA SER A 292 -3.70 -51.65 -3.01
C SER A 292 -2.19 -51.75 -2.86
N THR A 293 -1.73 -52.57 -1.92
CA THR A 293 -0.72 -53.62 -2.13
C THR A 293 -0.46 -54.33 -0.81
N MET A 294 -1.26 -55.38 -0.54
CA MET A 294 -0.75 -56.48 0.26
C MET A 294 0.32 -57.17 -0.58
N ASN A 295 1.57 -57.04 -0.18
CA ASN A 295 2.55 -58.11 -0.30
C ASN A 295 3.67 -57.91 0.71
N ASP A 296 3.99 -59.03 1.32
CA ASP A 296 4.86 -59.22 2.47
C ASP A 296 6.32 -58.80 2.23
N ASN A 297 6.98 -58.53 3.37
CA ASN A 297 8.42 -58.51 3.60
C ASN A 297 9.20 -57.32 3.03
N ASP A 298 9.35 -56.26 3.84
CA ASP A 298 10.68 -55.90 4.36
C ASP A 298 10.59 -54.90 5.50
N ASP A 299 11.45 -55.10 6.50
CA ASP A 299 11.65 -54.22 7.65
C ASP A 299 12.18 -52.84 7.22
N ASN A 300 11.80 -51.80 7.97
CA ASN A 300 12.27 -50.40 7.91
C ASN A 300 11.69 -49.48 6.81
N ILE A 301 10.46 -48.99 7.03
CA ILE A 301 10.15 -47.57 6.77
C ILE A 301 9.36 -47.02 7.95
N VAL A 302 10.08 -46.45 8.92
CA VAL A 302 9.52 -45.45 9.84
C VAL A 302 9.23 -44.23 8.98
N GLY A 303 8.00 -44.15 8.44
CA GLY A 303 7.49 -42.97 7.77
C GLY A 303 7.45 -41.84 8.79
N SER A 304 8.43 -40.95 8.69
CA SER A 304 8.67 -39.82 9.59
C SER A 304 7.40 -39.04 9.86
N LEU A 305 6.83 -39.21 11.06
CA LEU A 305 5.95 -38.24 11.71
C LEU A 305 6.82 -37.05 12.15
N SER A 306 7.45 -36.38 11.19
CA SER A 306 8.07 -35.09 11.45
C SER A 306 6.95 -34.09 11.63
N ALA A 307 6.83 -33.53 12.84
CA ALA A 307 6.04 -32.34 13.08
C ALA A 307 6.39 -31.28 12.01
N PRO A 308 5.42 -30.47 11.54
CA PRO A 308 5.70 -29.45 10.55
C PRO A 308 6.83 -28.57 11.04
N THR A 309 7.94 -28.55 10.32
CA THR A 309 9.07 -27.67 10.63
C THR A 309 8.60 -26.22 10.51
N SER A 310 9.01 -25.37 11.45
CA SER A 310 8.56 -23.98 11.65
C SER A 310 8.48 -23.12 10.38
N ASN A 311 9.30 -23.43 9.36
CA ASN A 311 9.30 -22.74 8.07
C ASN A 311 8.04 -23.02 7.22
N SER A 312 7.44 -24.19 7.33
CA SER A 312 6.20 -24.56 6.60
C SER A 312 4.95 -23.86 7.16
N ILE A 313 4.99 -23.47 8.44
CA ILE A 313 3.90 -22.74 9.12
C ILE A 313 3.91 -21.25 8.72
N GLN A 314 5.09 -20.67 8.50
CA GLN A 314 5.26 -19.27 8.10
C GLN A 314 4.78 -19.00 6.66
N GLU A 315 5.03 -19.94 5.73
CA GLU A 315 4.46 -19.91 4.37
C GLU A 315 2.93 -20.09 4.37
N HIS A 316 2.39 -20.87 5.30
CA HIS A 316 0.94 -21.04 5.46
C HIS A 316 0.27 -19.77 6.00
N GLY A 317 0.92 -19.05 6.92
CA GLY A 317 0.42 -17.77 7.44
C GLY A 317 0.34 -16.68 6.37
N THR A 318 1.40 -16.54 5.56
CA THR A 318 1.41 -15.56 4.46
C THR A 318 0.43 -15.91 3.35
N SER A 319 0.25 -17.20 3.03
CA SER A 319 -0.74 -17.67 2.06
C SER A 319 -2.18 -17.44 2.55
N GLN A 320 -2.48 -17.76 3.82
CA GLN A 320 -3.79 -17.51 4.41
C GLN A 320 -4.09 -16.02 4.56
N GLN A 321 -3.09 -15.20 4.92
CA GLN A 321 -3.23 -13.75 4.99
C GLN A 321 -3.53 -13.16 3.60
N ARG A 322 -2.82 -13.61 2.54
CA ARG A 322 -3.14 -13.23 1.16
C ARG A 322 -4.55 -13.65 0.75
N GLN A 323 -4.99 -14.84 1.14
CA GLN A 323 -6.33 -15.33 0.86
C GLN A 323 -7.40 -14.51 1.62
N GLN A 324 -7.15 -14.16 2.88
CA GLN A 324 -8.03 -13.30 3.67
C GLN A 324 -8.09 -11.89 3.10
N LEU A 325 -6.96 -11.34 2.65
CA LEU A 325 -6.90 -10.04 1.97
C LEU A 325 -7.66 -10.06 0.64
N ASP A 326 -7.54 -11.14 -0.15
CA ASP A 326 -8.31 -11.29 -1.39
C ASP A 326 -9.81 -11.41 -1.13
N ILE A 327 -10.22 -12.15 -0.08
CA ILE A 327 -11.61 -12.23 0.35
C ILE A 327 -12.11 -10.88 0.86
N ALA A 328 -11.32 -10.16 1.66
CA ALA A 328 -11.67 -8.84 2.17
C ALA A 328 -11.82 -7.82 1.03
N HIS A 329 -10.88 -7.83 0.07
CA HIS A 329 -10.94 -6.97 -1.12
C HIS A 329 -12.19 -7.28 -1.96
N LYS A 330 -12.44 -8.56 -2.27
CA LYS A 330 -13.66 -9.00 -3.00
C LYS A 330 -14.93 -8.60 -2.25
N THR A 331 -14.93 -8.69 -0.92
CA THR A 331 -16.06 -8.29 -0.07
C THR A 331 -16.27 -6.78 -0.12
N ALA A 332 -15.21 -5.98 -0.04
CA ALA A 332 -15.27 -4.53 -0.15
C ALA A 332 -15.77 -4.08 -1.52
N THR A 333 -15.25 -4.67 -2.61
CA THR A 333 -15.73 -4.42 -3.97
C THR A 333 -17.22 -4.75 -4.12
N LEU A 334 -17.65 -5.90 -3.59
CA LEU A 334 -19.06 -6.29 -3.63
C LEU A 334 -19.94 -5.32 -2.83
N GLN A 335 -19.52 -4.91 -1.64
CA GLN A 335 -20.23 -3.93 -0.82
C GLN A 335 -20.35 -2.59 -1.55
N GLN A 336 -19.27 -2.12 -2.17
CA GLN A 336 -19.27 -0.88 -2.95
C GLN A 336 -20.19 -0.98 -4.17
N GLN A 337 -20.18 -2.12 -4.88
CA GLN A 337 -21.09 -2.35 -6.00
C GLN A 337 -22.55 -2.34 -5.56
N LEU A 338 -22.88 -3.03 -4.46
CA LEU A 338 -24.24 -3.04 -3.90
C LEU A 338 -24.70 -1.65 -3.46
N TRP A 339 -23.78 -0.85 -2.93
CA TRP A 339 -24.06 0.53 -2.55
C TRP A 339 -24.31 1.43 -3.77
N ASN A 340 -23.46 1.34 -4.79
CA ASN A 340 -23.62 2.07 -6.04
C ASN A 340 -24.93 1.70 -6.75
N ASP A 341 -25.26 0.41 -6.81
CA ASP A 341 -26.54 -0.07 -7.32
C ASP A 341 -27.71 0.58 -6.57
N PHE A 342 -27.66 0.59 -5.24
CA PHE A 342 -28.69 1.20 -4.40
C PHE A 342 -28.79 2.72 -4.64
N GLN A 343 -27.68 3.44 -4.72
CA GLN A 343 -27.66 4.87 -5.00
C GLN A 343 -28.17 5.21 -6.40
N SER A 344 -28.02 4.31 -7.38
CA SER A 344 -28.53 4.50 -8.73
C SER A 344 -30.05 4.39 -8.85
N LEU A 345 -30.73 3.83 -7.84
CA LEU A 345 -32.20 3.76 -7.79
C LEU A 345 -32.81 5.14 -7.60
N SER A 346 -34.04 5.33 -8.10
CA SER A 346 -34.78 6.57 -7.81
C SER A 346 -35.06 6.70 -6.31
N HIS A 347 -35.20 7.92 -5.80
CA HIS A 347 -35.44 8.16 -4.38
C HIS A 347 -36.66 7.39 -3.81
N SER A 348 -37.72 7.26 -4.62
CA SER A 348 -38.91 6.46 -4.27
C SER A 348 -38.60 4.96 -4.13
N GLU A 349 -37.73 4.42 -4.99
CA GLU A 349 -37.29 3.03 -4.96
C GLU A 349 -36.27 2.75 -3.86
N GLN A 350 -35.42 3.73 -3.55
CA GLN A 350 -34.50 3.68 -2.41
C GLN A 350 -35.29 3.52 -1.11
N ILE A 351 -36.30 4.36 -0.88
CA ILE A 351 -37.16 4.29 0.31
C ILE A 351 -37.84 2.91 0.42
N LYS A 352 -38.40 2.40 -0.69
CA LYS A 352 -39.04 1.07 -0.72
C LYS A 352 -38.04 -0.06 -0.42
N THR A 353 -36.84 0.03 -0.97
CA THR A 353 -35.76 -0.95 -0.75
C THR A 353 -35.31 -0.93 0.69
N LEU A 354 -35.15 0.25 1.31
CA LEU A 354 -34.80 0.39 2.72
C LEU A 354 -35.88 -0.14 3.66
N ASP A 355 -37.16 0.12 3.36
CA ASP A 355 -38.26 -0.42 4.16
C ASP A 355 -38.32 -1.95 4.10
N ARG A 356 -38.08 -2.53 2.93
CA ARG A 356 -37.95 -3.99 2.77
C ARG A 356 -36.72 -4.52 3.53
N ALA A 357 -35.60 -3.84 3.43
CA ALA A 357 -34.35 -4.23 4.07
C ALA A 357 -34.45 -4.18 5.61
N ARG A 358 -35.11 -3.16 6.15
CA ARG A 358 -35.44 -3.03 7.59
C ARG A 358 -36.26 -4.21 8.07
N ARG A 359 -37.36 -4.54 7.37
CA ARG A 359 -38.23 -5.67 7.71
C ARG A 359 -37.47 -7.01 7.68
N VAL A 360 -36.58 -7.19 6.71
CA VAL A 360 -35.71 -8.36 6.61
C VAL A 360 -34.73 -8.43 7.78
N GLN A 361 -34.12 -7.31 8.16
CA GLN A 361 -33.20 -7.25 9.30
C GLN A 361 -33.90 -7.57 10.62
N GLU A 362 -35.08 -7.01 10.85
CA GLU A 362 -35.89 -7.31 12.05
C GLU A 362 -36.23 -8.80 12.13
N ALA A 363 -36.72 -9.38 11.03
CA ALA A 363 -37.03 -10.81 10.96
C ALA A 363 -35.77 -11.67 11.20
N PHE A 364 -34.64 -11.28 10.62
CA PHE A 364 -33.36 -11.96 10.81
C PHE A 364 -32.87 -11.91 12.26
N LEU A 365 -32.96 -10.75 12.92
CA LEU A 365 -32.58 -10.59 14.33
C LEU A 365 -33.48 -11.42 15.26
N VAL A 366 -34.78 -11.50 14.99
CA VAL A 366 -35.70 -12.39 15.71
C VAL A 366 -35.29 -13.86 15.54
N ASN A 367 -34.98 -14.27 14.31
CA ASN A 367 -34.54 -15.64 14.01
C ASN A 367 -33.20 -15.97 14.71
N ILE A 368 -32.22 -15.06 14.67
CA ILE A 368 -30.94 -15.23 15.37
C ILE A 368 -31.14 -15.34 16.87
N LYS A 369 -31.99 -14.50 17.46
CA LYS A 369 -32.25 -14.48 18.92
C LYS A 369 -32.90 -15.78 19.38
N ASN A 370 -33.76 -16.36 18.55
CA ASN A 370 -34.46 -17.62 18.83
C ASN A 370 -33.62 -18.87 18.49
N THR A 371 -32.51 -18.71 17.78
CA THR A 371 -31.60 -19.81 17.43
C THR A 371 -30.46 -19.90 18.45
N PRO A 372 -30.25 -21.06 19.10
CA PRO A 372 -29.13 -21.28 20.00
C PRO A 372 -27.76 -20.94 19.35
N PRO A 373 -26.79 -20.44 20.12
CA PRO A 373 -25.42 -20.31 19.62
C PRO A 373 -24.85 -21.70 19.30
N GLY A 374 -24.27 -21.86 18.10
CA GLY A 374 -23.72 -23.14 17.65
C GLY A 374 -23.90 -23.38 16.16
N SER A 375 -23.88 -24.65 15.75
CA SER A 375 -24.01 -25.09 14.35
C SER A 375 -25.32 -24.64 13.70
N GLU A 376 -26.42 -24.58 14.45
CA GLU A 376 -27.74 -24.14 13.96
C GLU A 376 -27.71 -22.69 13.49
N ARG A 377 -27.02 -21.80 14.21
CA ARG A 377 -26.85 -20.40 13.81
C ARG A 377 -25.94 -20.25 12.59
N VAL A 378 -24.89 -21.07 12.50
CA VAL A 378 -24.02 -21.10 11.31
C VAL A 378 -24.81 -21.54 10.09
N MET A 379 -25.62 -22.59 10.23
CA MET A 379 -26.47 -23.09 9.15
C MET A 379 -27.50 -22.04 8.72
N LEU A 380 -28.12 -21.32 9.67
CA LEU A 380 -29.02 -20.20 9.38
C LEU A 380 -28.34 -19.09 8.55
N MET A 381 -27.08 -18.76 8.87
CA MET A 381 -26.32 -17.76 8.11
C MET A 381 -25.93 -18.27 6.71
N GLN A 382 -25.57 -19.55 6.59
CA GLN A 382 -25.16 -20.17 5.33
C GLN A 382 -26.33 -20.47 4.39
N SER A 383 -27.53 -20.75 4.93
CA SER A 383 -28.73 -21.06 4.15
C SER A 383 -29.51 -19.83 3.69
N MET A 384 -29.00 -18.63 3.96
CA MET A 384 -29.68 -17.38 3.59
C MET A 384 -29.64 -17.18 2.07
N ASP A 385 -30.78 -16.83 1.48
CA ASP A 385 -30.85 -16.53 0.06
C ASP A 385 -30.11 -15.22 -0.27
N GLY A 386 -29.60 -15.13 -1.51
CA GLY A 386 -28.77 -14.00 -1.93
C GLY A 386 -29.48 -12.65 -1.89
N GLU A 387 -30.80 -12.62 -2.06
CA GLU A 387 -31.59 -11.38 -2.00
C GLU A 387 -31.72 -10.88 -0.55
N THR A 388 -31.97 -11.79 0.39
CA THR A 388 -31.95 -11.46 1.82
C THR A 388 -30.57 -10.96 2.26
N GLN A 389 -29.48 -11.62 1.84
CA GLN A 389 -28.11 -11.16 2.11
C GLN A 389 -27.86 -9.76 1.55
N ARG A 390 -28.26 -9.51 0.30
CA ARG A 390 -28.15 -8.20 -0.35
C ARG A 390 -28.86 -7.11 0.44
N LEU A 391 -30.11 -7.35 0.85
CA LEU A 391 -30.90 -6.39 1.63
C LEU A 391 -30.27 -6.09 3.00
N LEU A 392 -29.76 -7.11 3.70
CA LEU A 392 -29.08 -6.90 4.98
C LEU A 392 -27.80 -6.06 4.84
N VAL A 393 -27.03 -6.27 3.77
CA VAL A 393 -25.82 -5.48 3.48
C VAL A 393 -26.19 -4.03 3.16
N VAL A 394 -27.20 -3.81 2.30
CA VAL A 394 -27.69 -2.45 1.97
C VAL A 394 -28.14 -1.71 3.22
N TYR A 395 -28.90 -2.36 4.11
CA TYR A 395 -29.35 -1.73 5.34
C TYR A 395 -28.18 -1.39 6.28
N LYS A 396 -27.23 -2.31 6.45
CA LYS A 396 -26.04 -2.08 7.27
C LYS A 396 -25.22 -0.90 6.76
N LEU A 397 -24.98 -0.83 5.45
CA LEU A 397 -24.25 0.27 4.83
C LEU A 397 -25.01 1.59 4.99
N TRP A 398 -26.33 1.61 4.80
CA TRP A 398 -27.12 2.81 5.00
C TRP A 398 -27.08 3.31 6.45
N SER A 399 -27.24 2.43 7.43
CA SER A 399 -27.13 2.79 8.85
C SER A 399 -25.76 3.34 9.21
N SER A 400 -24.67 2.71 8.75
CA SER A 400 -23.32 3.19 9.06
C SER A 400 -22.98 4.56 8.48
N HIS A 401 -23.64 4.97 7.40
CA HIS A 401 -23.46 6.31 6.82
C HIS A 401 -24.30 7.38 7.51
N ASN A 402 -25.44 7.01 8.11
CA ASN A 402 -26.34 7.95 8.79
C ASN A 402 -26.09 8.05 10.30
N ASP A 403 -25.49 7.03 10.93
CA ASP A 403 -25.14 7.05 12.36
C ASP A 403 -23.87 7.90 12.63
N THR A 404 -23.23 8.44 11.59
CA THR A 404 -22.04 9.31 11.66
C THR A 404 -22.36 10.82 11.54
N GLU A 405 -23.64 11.19 11.48
CA GLU A 405 -24.13 12.56 11.73
C GLU A 405 -24.61 12.70 13.18
#